data_AF-A0A6P7MQZ3-F1
#
_entry.id   AF-A0A6P7MQZ3-F1
#
_cell.length_a   1.000
_cell.length_b   1.000
_cell.length_c   1.000
_cell.angle_alpha   90.00
_cell.angle_beta   90.00
_cell.angle_gamma   90.00
#
_symmetry.space_group_name_H-M   'P 1'
#
loop_
_entity.id
_entity.type
_entity.pdbx_description
1 polymer ?
#
loop_
_entity_poly.entity_id
_entity_poly.type
_entity_poly.pdbx_seq_one_letter_code
_entity_poly.pdbx_strand_id
1 'polypeptide(L)'
;MFSAAVRLSVSGVRALTRTQPRCQAVLASRCYSHGTQETDEEFDSRWVTYFNRPDIDAWELRKGVNTLIEYDLVPEPKILEAALRACRRLDDFASTVRILEVVKEKAGPHKDIYPYVIQELRPTLSELGIATPEELGIDKA
;
A
#
# COMPACT_ATOMS: atom_id res chain seq x y z
N MET A 1 -102.44 -23.18 -6.09
CA MET A 1 -101.36 -23.71 -5.23
C MET A 1 -100.08 -23.67 -6.04
N PHE A 2 -99.27 -22.62 -5.88
CA PHE A 2 -97.98 -22.52 -6.54
C PHE A 2 -96.92 -22.25 -5.49
N SER A 3 -96.19 -23.30 -5.15
CA SER A 3 -94.97 -23.29 -4.35
C SER A 3 -93.81 -23.35 -5.34
N ALA A 4 -92.91 -22.36 -5.31
CA ALA A 4 -91.71 -22.39 -6.14
C ALA A 4 -90.53 -21.75 -5.39
N ALA A 5 -89.80 -22.65 -4.75
CA ALA A 5 -88.40 -22.67 -4.35
C ALA A 5 -87.52 -21.41 -4.61
N VAL A 6 -86.95 -20.91 -3.51
CA VAL A 6 -85.71 -20.14 -3.47
C VAL A 6 -84.57 -20.97 -4.09
N ARG A 7 -83.91 -20.44 -5.12
CA ARG A 7 -82.59 -20.94 -5.57
C ARG A 7 -81.52 -19.99 -5.07
N LEU A 8 -80.77 -20.40 -4.05
CA LEU A 8 -79.47 -19.83 -3.74
C LEU A 8 -78.48 -20.26 -4.85
N SER A 9 -77.93 -19.31 -5.58
CA SER A 9 -76.75 -19.54 -6.43
C SER A 9 -75.49 -19.11 -5.67
N VAL A 10 -74.72 -20.09 -5.18
CA VAL A 10 -73.36 -19.85 -4.69
C VAL A 10 -72.42 -19.85 -5.89
N SER A 11 -71.86 -18.69 -6.23
CA SER A 11 -70.73 -18.60 -7.18
C SER A 11 -69.44 -18.53 -6.37
N GLY A 12 -68.78 -19.68 -6.21
CA GLY A 12 -67.45 -19.77 -5.61
C GLY A 12 -66.38 -19.32 -6.61
N VAL A 13 -65.73 -18.19 -6.34
CA VAL A 13 -64.54 -17.76 -7.10
C VAL A 13 -63.34 -18.54 -6.55
N ARG A 14 -62.90 -19.59 -7.26
CA ARG A 14 -61.59 -20.21 -7.01
C ARG A 14 -60.51 -19.27 -7.55
N ALA A 15 -59.92 -18.47 -6.68
CA ALA A 15 -58.71 -17.73 -7.01
C ALA A 15 -57.55 -18.72 -7.23
N LEU A 16 -57.11 -18.88 -8.48
CA LEU A 16 -55.86 -19.57 -8.79
C LEU A 16 -54.72 -18.60 -8.47
N THR A 17 -54.07 -18.77 -7.32
CA THR A 17 -52.81 -18.09 -7.04
C THR A 17 -51.71 -18.70 -7.91
N ARG A 18 -51.34 -17.99 -8.98
CA ARG A 18 -50.18 -18.34 -9.80
C ARG A 18 -48.92 -18.13 -8.97
N THR A 19 -48.34 -19.20 -8.45
CA THR A 19 -46.98 -19.17 -7.89
C THR A 19 -46.00 -18.87 -9.02
N GLN A 20 -45.52 -17.63 -9.06
CA GLN A 20 -44.38 -17.28 -9.91
C GLN A 20 -43.12 -17.94 -9.33
N PRO A 21 -42.32 -18.68 -10.12
CA PRO A 21 -41.02 -19.12 -9.67
C PRO A 21 -40.16 -17.89 -9.45
N ARG A 22 -39.74 -17.65 -8.20
CA ARG A 22 -38.70 -16.68 -7.89
C ARG A 22 -37.40 -17.17 -8.52
N CYS A 23 -37.02 -16.62 -9.67
CA CYS A 23 -35.64 -16.72 -10.15
C CYS A 23 -34.77 -15.90 -9.19
N GLN A 24 -34.13 -16.57 -8.23
CA GLN A 24 -33.04 -15.95 -7.49
C GLN A 24 -31.88 -15.79 -8.47
N ALA A 25 -31.50 -14.55 -8.77
CA ALA A 25 -30.28 -14.29 -9.53
C ALA A 25 -29.10 -14.82 -8.72
N VAL A 26 -28.35 -15.76 -9.29
CA VAL A 26 -27.10 -16.23 -8.69
C VAL A 26 -26.12 -15.07 -8.72
N LEU A 27 -25.78 -14.53 -7.54
CA LEU A 27 -24.70 -13.55 -7.44
C LEU A 27 -23.40 -14.24 -7.84
N ALA A 28 -22.74 -13.71 -8.87
CA ALA A 28 -21.43 -14.21 -9.29
C ALA A 28 -20.44 -14.02 -8.14
N SER A 29 -19.93 -15.13 -7.59
CA SER A 29 -18.79 -15.09 -6.67
C SER A 29 -17.58 -14.59 -7.46
N ARG A 30 -17.09 -13.40 -7.13
CA ARG A 30 -15.83 -12.90 -7.68
C ARG A 30 -14.69 -13.59 -6.94
N CYS A 31 -14.10 -14.60 -7.56
CA CYS A 31 -12.86 -15.20 -7.07
C CYS A 31 -11.73 -14.18 -7.28
N TYR A 32 -11.40 -13.39 -6.25
CA TYR A 32 -10.13 -12.67 -6.24
C TYR A 32 -9.03 -13.73 -6.14
N SER A 33 -8.23 -13.88 -7.20
CA SER A 33 -7.01 -14.67 -7.12
C SER A 33 -6.14 -14.07 -6.02
N HIS A 34 -5.71 -14.91 -5.07
CA HIS A 34 -4.65 -14.55 -4.14
C HIS A 34 -3.46 -14.09 -5.00
N GLY A 35 -3.07 -12.81 -4.90
CA GLY A 35 -1.99 -12.28 -5.72
C GLY A 35 -0.70 -13.08 -5.50
N THR A 36 0.07 -13.29 -6.57
CA THR A 36 1.42 -13.84 -6.47
C THR A 36 2.23 -12.95 -5.53
N GLN A 37 2.87 -13.55 -4.52
CA GLN A 37 3.86 -12.83 -3.71
C GLN A 37 5.06 -12.53 -4.60
N GLU A 38 5.48 -11.26 -4.63
CA GLU A 38 6.72 -10.85 -5.29
C GLU A 38 7.93 -11.39 -4.53
N THR A 39 9.05 -11.62 -5.24
CA THR A 39 10.32 -11.95 -4.59
C THR A 39 10.97 -10.71 -3.98
N ASP A 40 11.96 -10.91 -3.10
CA ASP A 40 12.70 -9.80 -2.47
C ASP A 40 13.39 -8.92 -3.52
N GLU A 41 13.94 -9.54 -4.58
CA GLU A 41 14.59 -8.82 -5.67
C GLU A 41 13.59 -8.00 -6.50
N GLU A 42 12.38 -8.52 -6.71
CA GLU A 42 11.29 -7.82 -7.40
C GLU A 42 10.81 -6.63 -6.56
N PHE A 43 10.63 -6.83 -5.25
CA PHE A 43 10.28 -5.79 -4.29
C PHE A 43 11.30 -4.65 -4.32
N ASP A 44 12.59 -4.99 -4.22
CA ASP A 44 13.68 -4.03 -4.24
C ASP A 44 13.73 -3.26 -5.57
N SER A 45 13.62 -3.98 -6.68
CA SER A 45 13.68 -3.40 -8.04
C SER A 45 12.53 -2.43 -8.26
N ARG A 46 11.33 -2.75 -7.74
CA ARG A 46 10.15 -1.90 -7.80
C ARG A 46 10.38 -0.59 -7.04
N TRP A 47 10.98 -0.64 -5.85
CA TRP A 47 11.27 0.56 -5.05
C TRP A 47 12.41 1.41 -5.63
N VAL A 48 13.47 0.78 -6.13
CA VAL A 48 14.53 1.49 -6.87
C VAL A 48 13.94 2.21 -8.09
N THR A 49 13.10 1.52 -8.88
CA THR A 49 12.43 2.10 -10.05
C THR A 49 11.53 3.28 -9.65
N TYR A 50 10.77 3.13 -8.56
CA TYR A 50 9.90 4.17 -8.04
C TYR A 50 10.66 5.46 -7.74
N PHE A 51 11.73 5.39 -6.94
CA PHE A 51 12.52 6.58 -6.57
C PHE A 51 13.43 7.09 -7.70
N ASN A 52 13.81 6.27 -8.67
CA ASN A 52 14.60 6.72 -9.82
C ASN A 52 13.80 7.47 -10.88
N ARG A 53 12.47 7.54 -10.75
CA ARG A 53 11.65 8.29 -11.70
C ARG A 53 12.10 9.77 -11.73
N PRO A 54 12.50 10.31 -12.90
CA PRO A 54 13.19 11.60 -12.98
C PRO A 54 12.32 12.78 -12.54
N ASP A 55 11.01 12.69 -12.78
CA ASP A 55 9.98 13.68 -12.49
C ASP A 55 9.18 13.37 -11.21
N ILE A 56 9.71 12.53 -10.31
CA ILE A 56 9.09 12.30 -9.00
C ILE A 56 8.91 13.62 -8.25
N ASP A 57 7.70 13.88 -7.75
CA ASP A 57 7.42 15.09 -6.99
C ASP A 57 7.64 14.90 -5.47
N ALA A 58 7.63 16.01 -4.73
CA ALA A 58 7.86 15.98 -3.28
C ALA A 58 6.76 15.21 -2.51
N TRP A 59 5.52 15.17 -2.99
CA TRP A 59 4.45 14.39 -2.37
C TRP A 59 4.69 12.90 -2.58
N GLU A 60 5.09 12.49 -3.77
CA GLU A 60 5.39 11.11 -4.12
C GLU A 60 6.61 10.59 -3.37
N LEU A 61 7.67 11.39 -3.25
CA LEU A 61 8.82 11.05 -2.42
C LEU A 61 8.38 10.71 -0.99
N ARG A 62 7.60 11.60 -0.35
CA ARG A 62 7.10 11.39 1.01
C ARG A 62 6.17 10.19 1.09
N LYS A 63 5.29 10.00 0.10
CA LYS A 63 4.39 8.85 0.06
C LYS A 63 5.16 7.55 -0.06
N GLY A 64 6.18 7.51 -0.91
CA GLY A 64 7.06 6.37 -1.08
C GLY A 64 7.80 6.03 0.22
N VAL A 65 8.49 7.00 0.83
CA VAL A 65 9.23 6.78 2.08
C VAL A 65 8.29 6.32 3.20
N ASN A 66 7.14 6.99 3.39
CA ASN A 66 6.19 6.62 4.45
C ASN A 66 5.62 5.21 4.27
N THR A 67 5.37 4.78 3.03
CA THR A 67 4.90 3.42 2.77
C THR A 67 6.03 2.39 2.84
N LEU A 68 7.25 2.74 2.46
CA LEU A 68 8.41 1.84 2.56
C LEU A 68 8.74 1.49 4.01
N ILE A 69 8.61 2.45 4.93
CA ILE A 69 8.95 2.25 6.35
C ILE A 69 7.86 1.47 7.11
N GLU A 70 6.66 1.35 6.55
CA GLU A 70 5.56 0.53 7.09
C GLU A 70 5.84 -0.97 6.98
N TYR A 71 6.69 -1.41 6.04
CA TYR A 71 7.09 -2.81 5.91
C TYR A 71 7.99 -3.25 7.07
N ASP A 72 7.92 -4.51 7.46
CA ASP A 72 8.75 -5.10 8.51
C ASP A 72 10.16 -5.45 8.00
N LEU A 73 10.88 -4.42 7.54
CA LEU A 73 12.25 -4.52 7.03
C LEU A 73 13.00 -3.20 7.21
N VAL A 74 14.32 -3.26 7.11
CA VAL A 74 15.16 -2.09 6.86
C VAL A 74 15.42 -2.02 5.35
N PRO A 75 15.17 -0.90 4.66
CA PRO A 75 15.35 -0.83 3.22
C PRO A 75 16.80 -1.06 2.78
N GLU A 76 16.98 -1.81 1.70
CA GLU A 76 18.29 -2.07 1.11
C GLU A 76 19.02 -0.78 0.68
N PRO A 77 20.36 -0.71 0.79
CA PRO A 77 21.14 0.49 0.41
C PRO A 77 20.85 1.00 -0.99
N LYS A 78 20.59 0.11 -1.97
CA LYS A 78 20.23 0.51 -3.36
C LYS A 78 18.90 1.28 -3.43
N ILE A 79 17.92 0.95 -2.58
CA ILE A 79 16.65 1.69 -2.50
C ILE A 79 16.89 3.07 -1.91
N LEU A 80 17.69 3.12 -0.84
CA LEU A 80 18.05 4.36 -0.16
C LEU A 80 18.87 5.28 -1.09
N GLU A 81 19.82 4.75 -1.85
CA GLU A 81 20.55 5.52 -2.86
C GLU A 81 19.60 6.21 -3.85
N ALA A 82 18.63 5.47 -4.40
CA ALA A 82 17.64 6.02 -5.31
C ALA A 82 16.79 7.12 -4.64
N ALA A 83 16.39 6.93 -3.38
CA ALA A 83 15.65 7.91 -2.61
C ALA A 83 16.48 9.18 -2.31
N LEU A 84 17.75 9.04 -1.91
CA LEU A 84 18.66 10.18 -1.66
C LEU A 84 18.93 10.98 -2.95
N ARG A 85 19.10 10.30 -4.08
CA ARG A 85 19.20 10.95 -5.39
C ARG A 85 17.90 11.65 -5.78
N ALA A 86 16.74 11.11 -5.41
CA ALA A 86 15.45 11.80 -5.58
C ALA A 86 15.37 13.07 -4.73
N CYS A 87 15.80 13.02 -3.46
CA CYS A 87 15.90 14.22 -2.63
C CYS A 87 16.83 15.27 -3.25
N ARG A 88 17.95 14.87 -3.87
CA ARG A 88 18.82 15.81 -4.59
C ARG A 88 18.12 16.47 -5.78
N ARG A 89 17.33 15.73 -6.58
CA ARG A 89 16.55 16.29 -7.70
C ARG A 89 15.49 17.29 -7.22
N LEU A 90 14.96 17.11 -6.02
CA LEU A 90 13.96 17.97 -5.38
C LEU A 90 14.58 19.08 -4.51
N ASP A 91 15.91 19.18 -4.45
CA ASP A 91 16.65 20.09 -3.57
C ASP A 91 16.20 20.03 -2.08
N ASP A 92 15.85 18.84 -1.60
CA ASP A 92 15.34 18.62 -0.23
C ASP A 92 16.37 17.93 0.67
N PHE A 93 17.27 18.74 1.25
CA PHE A 93 18.28 18.26 2.18
C PHE A 93 17.68 17.75 3.51
N ALA A 94 16.61 18.36 4.00
CA ALA A 94 16.02 17.98 5.29
C ALA A 94 15.40 16.58 5.23
N SER A 95 14.68 16.25 4.15
CA SER A 95 14.14 14.90 3.93
C SER A 95 15.26 13.86 3.77
N THR A 96 16.38 14.24 3.16
CA THR A 96 17.56 13.37 3.01
C THR A 96 18.07 12.90 4.38
N VAL A 97 18.32 13.84 5.29
CA VAL A 97 18.79 13.53 6.65
C VAL A 97 17.72 12.74 7.42
N ARG A 98 16.45 13.12 7.27
CA ARG A 98 15.33 12.43 7.91
C ARG A 98 15.20 10.96 7.48
N ILE A 99 15.47 10.64 6.22
CA ILE A 99 15.49 9.26 5.73
C ILE A 99 16.55 8.44 6.48
N LEU A 100 17.75 8.98 6.68
CA LEU A 100 18.82 8.29 7.42
C LEU A 100 18.44 8.05 8.89
N GLU A 101 17.80 9.02 9.56
CA GLU A 101 17.28 8.82 10.92
C GLU A 101 16.25 7.69 10.98
N VAL A 102 15.32 7.66 10.01
CA VAL A 102 14.27 6.64 9.99
C VAL A 102 14.85 5.26 9.71
N VAL A 103 15.89 5.14 8.88
CA VAL A 103 16.60 3.87 8.67
C VAL A 103 17.24 3.38 9.97
N LYS A 104 17.86 4.28 10.74
CA LYS A 104 18.40 3.96 12.07
C LYS A 104 17.32 3.48 13.03
N GLU A 105 16.17 4.13 13.05
CA GLU A 105 15.01 3.74 13.87
C GLU A 105 14.45 2.38 13.44
N LYS A 106 14.33 2.13 12.14
CA LYS A 106 13.84 0.86 11.57
C LYS A 106 14.72 -0.34 11.93
N ALA A 107 16.02 -0.13 12.16
CA ALA A 107 16.92 -1.18 12.64
C ALA A 107 16.60 -1.63 14.09
N GLY A 108 15.89 -0.81 14.88
CA GLY A 108 15.47 -1.14 16.23
C GLY A 108 16.64 -1.60 17.12
N PRO A 109 16.57 -2.80 17.73
CA PRO A 109 17.65 -3.29 18.60
C PRO A 109 18.91 -3.75 17.84
N HIS A 110 18.85 -3.88 16.51
CA HIS A 110 19.92 -4.41 15.67
C HIS A 110 20.92 -3.30 15.28
N LYS A 111 21.84 -3.02 16.20
CA LYS A 111 22.79 -1.88 16.12
C LYS A 111 23.82 -1.97 14.99
N ASP A 112 23.96 -3.14 14.38
CA ASP A 112 24.89 -3.44 13.29
C ASP A 112 24.35 -3.05 11.91
N ILE A 113 23.02 -2.98 11.75
CA ILE A 113 22.39 -2.70 10.45
C ILE A 113 22.67 -1.27 9.97
N TYR A 114 22.43 -0.26 10.81
CA TYR A 114 22.62 1.14 10.40
C TYR A 114 24.08 1.47 10.02
N PRO A 115 25.10 1.05 10.78
CA PRO A 115 26.50 1.19 10.35
C PRO A 115 26.80 0.55 9.00
N TYR A 116 26.26 -0.65 8.73
CA TYR A 116 26.38 -1.30 7.42
C TYR A 116 25.74 -0.45 6.32
N VAL A 117 24.52 0.05 6.52
CA VAL A 117 23.85 0.89 5.54
C VAL A 117 24.64 2.17 5.24
N ILE A 118 25.17 2.84 6.29
CA ILE A 118 26.00 4.04 6.10
C ILE A 118 27.31 3.72 5.37
N GLN A 119 27.90 2.55 5.62
CA GLN A 119 29.08 2.09 4.89
C GLN A 119 28.79 1.95 3.39
N GLU A 120 27.71 1.25 3.03
CA GLU A 120 27.32 1.03 1.63
C GLU A 120 26.89 2.34 0.94
N LEU A 121 26.27 3.26 1.67
CA LEU A 121 25.87 4.58 1.13
C LEU A 121 27.02 5.60 1.11
N ARG A 122 28.17 5.32 1.71
CA ARG A 122 29.28 6.29 1.84
C ARG A 122 29.71 6.93 0.51
N PRO A 123 29.78 6.19 -0.64
CA PRO A 123 30.07 6.81 -1.94
C PRO A 123 29.03 7.87 -2.32
N THR A 124 27.74 7.54 -2.19
CA THR A 124 26.61 8.43 -2.51
C THR A 124 26.57 9.65 -1.57
N LEU A 125 26.77 9.45 -0.27
CA LEU A 125 26.80 10.55 0.70
C LEU A 125 27.94 11.53 0.38
N SER A 126 29.12 11.01 0.01
CA SER A 126 30.27 11.83 -0.37
C SER A 126 30.04 12.58 -1.68
N GLU A 127 29.46 11.92 -2.69
CA GLU A 127 29.12 12.51 -3.99
C GLU A 127 28.11 13.66 -3.85
N LEU A 128 27.07 13.45 -3.05
CA LEU A 128 25.95 14.39 -2.91
C LEU A 128 26.19 15.45 -1.83
N GLY A 129 27.26 15.34 -1.03
CA GLY A 129 27.56 16.26 0.07
C GLY A 129 26.57 16.16 1.22
N ILE A 130 26.10 14.94 1.53
CA ILE A 130 25.11 14.69 2.58
C ILE A 130 25.83 14.36 3.88
N ALA A 131 25.60 15.19 4.92
CA ALA A 131 26.05 14.90 6.27
C ALA A 131 25.09 13.90 6.95
N THR A 132 25.63 12.95 7.71
CA THR A 132 24.78 12.04 8.49
C THR A 132 24.15 12.75 9.71
N PRO A 133 23.06 12.22 10.29
CA PRO A 133 22.50 12.73 11.54
C PRO A 133 23.55 12.89 12.67
N GLU A 134 24.51 11.95 12.74
CA GLU A 134 25.61 11.99 13.71
C GLU A 134 26.60 13.13 13.42
N GLU A 135 26.94 13.37 12.15
CA GLU A 135 27.83 14.46 11.75
C GLU A 135 27.20 15.84 11.99
N LEU A 136 25.87 15.93 11.93
CA LEU A 136 25.08 17.12 12.26
C LEU A 136 24.82 17.27 13.77
N GLY A 137 25.09 16.24 14.57
CA GLY A 137 24.87 16.24 16.01
C GLY A 137 23.39 16.24 16.44
N ILE A 138 22.48 15.83 15.56
CA ILE A 138 21.03 15.75 15.82
C ILE A 138 20.61 14.37 16.36
N ASP A 139 21.54 13.43 16.44
CA ASP A 139 21.34 12.09 17.02
C ASP A 139 21.28 12.09 18.56
N LYS A 140 21.59 13.23 19.18
CA LYS A 140 21.70 13.41 20.62
C LYS A 140 20.50 14.22 21.14
N ALA A 141 19.80 13.68 22.13
CA ALA A 141 18.77 14.37 22.90
C ALA A 141 19.35 15.00 24.17
#